data_AF-A0A957M9A8-F1
#
_entry.id   AF-A0A957M9A8-F1
#
_cell.length_a   1.000
_cell.length_b   1.000
_cell.length_c   1.000
_cell.angle_alpha   90.00
_cell.angle_beta   90.00
_cell.angle_gamma   90.00
#
_symmetry.space_group_name_H-M   'P 1'
#
loop_
_entity.id
_entity.type
_entity.pdbx_description
1 polymer ?
#
loop_
_entity_poly.entity_id
_entity_poly.type
_entity_poly.pdbx_seq_one_letter_code
_entity_poly.pdbx_strand_id
1 'polypeptide(L)' 'VFALGLRNPFRFSVDPRNGRVIVGEVGNEKWEEINVGGPGANFGWPCYEGPYEAATYAN' A
#
# COMPACT_ATOMS: atom_id res chain seq x y z
N VAL A 1 -5.71 -3.45 13.21
CA VAL A 1 -5.21 -3.40 11.82
C VAL A 1 -3.80 -2.83 11.85
N PHE A 2 -2.83 -3.44 11.15
CA PHE A 2 -1.44 -2.94 11.14
C PHE A 2 -1.21 -1.89 10.05
N ALA A 3 -1.67 -2.14 8.82
CA ALA A 3 -1.72 -1.18 7.74
C ALA A 3 -2.96 -1.48 6.89
N LEU A 4 -3.43 -0.49 6.12
CA LEU A 4 -4.60 -0.59 5.25
C LEU A 4 -4.35 0.09 3.90
N GLY A 5 -5.33 0.03 3.00
CA GLY A 5 -5.25 0.65 1.69
C GLY A 5 -4.26 -0.03 0.74
N LEU A 6 -4.16 -1.36 0.82
CA LEU A 6 -3.39 -2.19 -0.11
C LEU A 6 -4.37 -2.93 -1.04
N ARG A 7 -3.99 -3.22 -2.29
CA ARG A 7 -4.80 -4.04 -3.18
C ARG A 7 -4.49 -5.53 -3.04
N ASN A 8 -3.28 -5.91 -3.42
CA ASN A 8 -2.89 -7.32 -3.52
C ASN A 8 -1.43 -7.55 -3.07
N PRO A 9 -1.16 -7.49 -1.76
CA PRO A 9 0.18 -7.66 -1.21
C PRO A 9 0.61 -9.13 -1.21
N PHE A 10 1.64 -9.47 -1.98
CA PHE A 10 2.18 -10.83 -2.03
C PHE A 10 3.35 -11.07 -1.08
N ARG A 11 4.06 -10.01 -0.67
CA ARG A 11 5.22 -10.10 0.22
C ARG A 11 5.28 -8.90 1.15
N PHE A 12 5.69 -9.13 2.40
CA PHE A 12 6.00 -8.05 3.33
C PHE A 12 7.13 -8.44 4.30
N SER A 13 7.79 -7.44 4.87
CA SER A 13 8.77 -7.59 5.93
C SER A 13 8.59 -6.47 6.96
N VAL A 14 8.72 -6.81 8.25
CA VAL A 14 8.61 -5.85 9.36
C VAL A 14 9.99 -5.68 9.99
N ASP A 15 10.48 -4.45 10.05
CA ASP A 15 11.70 -4.10 10.78
C ASP A 15 11.41 -4.15 12.29
N PRO A 16 12.01 -5.08 13.04
CA PRO A 16 11.72 -5.26 14.46
C PRO A 16 12.21 -4.09 15.33
N ARG A 17 13.08 -3.22 14.81
CA ARG A 17 13.67 -2.11 15.57
C ARG A 17 12.72 -0.92 15.71
N ASN A 18 11.89 -0.70 14.70
CA ASN A 18 11.06 0.50 14.58
C ASN A 18 9.62 0.20 14.12
N GLY A 19 9.28 -1.07 13.86
CA GLY A 19 7.96 -1.48 13.41
C GLY A 19 7.62 -1.01 12.01
N ARG A 20 8.58 -0.60 11.17
CA ARG A 20 8.31 -0.25 9.79
C ARG A 20 8.03 -1.51 8.97
N VAL A 21 7.06 -1.44 8.09
CA VAL A 21 6.78 -2.49 7.11
C VAL A 21 7.25 -2.05 5.73
N ILE A 22 7.83 -2.99 5.00
CA ILE A 22 8.06 -2.91 3.56
C ILE A 22 7.13 -3.93 2.91
N VAL A 23 6.28 -3.52 1.98
CA VAL A 23 5.27 -4.36 1.32
C VAL A 23 5.49 -4.30 -0.19
N GLY A 24 5.55 -5.45 -0.85
CA GLY A 24 5.44 -5.53 -2.30
C GLY A 24 4.00 -5.87 -2.69
N GLU A 25 3.35 -5.00 -3.46
CA GLU A 25 1.96 -5.17 -3.86
C GLU A 25 1.72 -5.02 -5.37
N VAL A 26 0.70 -5.72 -5.85
CA VAL A 26 0.31 -5.71 -7.27
C VAL A 26 -0.94 -4.86 -7.45
N GLY A 27 -0.79 -3.75 -8.16
CA GLY A 27 -1.88 -2.84 -8.52
C GLY A 27 -2.88 -3.46 -9.51
N ASN A 28 -3.87 -2.66 -9.90
CA ASN A 28 -4.95 -3.12 -10.76
C ASN A 28 -4.65 -2.94 -12.24
N GLU A 29 -4.19 -1.75 -12.64
CA GLU A 29 -4.06 -1.39 -14.06
C GLU A 29 -2.77 -0.65 -14.41
N LYS A 30 -2.15 0.05 -13.44
CA LYS A 30 -1.14 1.07 -13.73
C LYS A 30 0.21 0.75 -13.08
N TRP A 31 0.24 0.41 -11.81
CA TRP A 31 1.48 0.37 -11.03
C TRP A 31 1.50 -0.79 -10.04
N GLU A 32 2.61 -1.55 -10.06
CA GLU A 32 3.01 -2.35 -8.90
C GLU A 32 3.85 -1.47 -7.97
N GLU A 33 3.80 -1.76 -6.66
CA GLU A 33 4.37 -0.86 -5.65
C GLU A 33 5.29 -1.59 -4.66
N ILE A 34 6.30 -0.85 -4.20
CA ILE A 34 7.03 -1.13 -2.96
C ILE A 34 6.64 -0.06 -1.95
N ASN A 35 5.78 -0.43 -1.01
CA ASN A 35 5.23 0.46 0.01
C ASN A 35 6.05 0.38 1.30
N VAL A 36 6.38 1.54 1.89
CA VAL A 36 7.10 1.61 3.19
C VAL A 36 6.30 2.45 4.17
N GLY A 37 5.85 1.84 5.26
CA GLY A 37 5.02 2.51 6.27
C GLY A 37 5.30 2.02 7.68
N GLY A 38 4.60 2.58 8.67
CA GLY A 38 4.58 2.09 10.04
C GLY A 38 3.20 1.56 10.44
N PRO A 39 2.99 1.22 11.72
CA PRO A 39 1.67 0.85 12.23
C PRO A 39 0.66 1.98 11.97
N GLY A 40 -0.52 1.62 11.46
CA GLY A 40 -1.59 2.54 11.09
C GLY A 40 -1.47 3.18 9.72
N ALA A 41 -0.43 2.86 8.92
CA ALA A 41 -0.28 3.42 7.58
C ALA A 41 -1.47 3.05 6.67
N ASN A 42 -1.89 4.01 5.84
CA ASN A 42 -2.84 3.81 4.76
C ASN A 42 -2.14 4.09 3.42
N PHE A 43 -2.08 3.08 2.55
CA PHE A 43 -1.41 3.16 1.25
C PHE A 43 -2.33 3.61 0.11
N GLY A 44 -3.60 3.92 0.41
CA GLY A 44 -4.47 4.72 -0.45
C GLY A 44 -5.34 3.93 -1.42
N TRP A 45 -5.11 2.64 -1.65
CA TRP A 45 -6.02 1.82 -2.46
C TRP A 45 -7.43 1.76 -1.83
N PRO A 46 -8.52 1.93 -2.59
CA PRO A 46 -8.58 1.98 -4.06
C PRO A 46 -8.51 3.37 -4.70
N CYS A 47 -8.41 4.44 -3.91
CA CYS A 47 -8.35 5.80 -4.45
C CYS A 47 -7.02 6.09 -5.17
N TYR A 48 -5.93 5.46 -4.71
CA TYR A 48 -4.60 5.64 -5.28
C TYR A 48 -3.96 4.29 -5.68
N GLU A 49 -3.29 4.29 -6.83
CA GLU A 49 -2.42 3.23 -7.34
C GLU A 49 -1.07 3.88 -7.72
N GLY A 50 -0.19 4.00 -6.74
CA GLY A 50 1.02 4.79 -6.83
C GLY A 50 0.67 6.27 -6.97
N PRO A 51 1.28 6.99 -7.94
CA PRO A 51 0.94 8.39 -8.20
C PRO A 51 -0.39 8.55 -8.97
N TYR A 52 -1.05 7.46 -9.36
CA TYR A 52 -2.31 7.51 -10.09
C TYR A 52 -3.51 7.58 -9.14
N GLU A 53 -4.34 8.61 -9.27
CA GLU A 53 -5.62 8.72 -8.58
C GLU A 53 -6.75 8.13 -9.43
N ALA A 54 -7.43 7.12 -8.90
CA ALA A 54 -8.49 6.42 -9.60
C ALA A 54 -9.81 7.20 -9.51
N ALA A 55 -10.20 7.83 -10.63
CA ALA A 55 -11.42 8.65 -10.72
C ALA A 55 -12.71 7.91 -10.32
N THR A 56 -12.76 6.59 -10.48
CA THR A 56 -13.92 5.76 -10.09
C THR A 56 -14.12 5.67 -8.57
N TYR A 57 -13.06 5.88 -7.80
CA TYR A 57 -13.06 5.75 -6.33
C TYR A 57 -12.81 7.09 -5.61
N ALA A 58 -12.49 8.14 -6.35
CA ALA A 58 -12.45 9.51 -5.84
C ALA A 58 -13.89 9.99 -5.61
N ASN A 59 -14.21 10.44 -4.39
CA ASN A 59 -15.49 11.06 -4.06
C ASN A 59 -15.58 12.49 -4.58
#